data_AF-A0A432ZUS2-F1
#
_entry.id   AF-A0A432ZUS2-F1
#
_cell.length_a   1.000
_cell.length_b   1.000
_cell.length_c   1.000
_cell.angle_alpha   90.00
_cell.angle_beta   90.00
_cell.angle_gamma   90.00
#
_symmetry.space_group_name_H-M   'P 1'
#
loop_
_entity.id
_entity.type
_entity.pdbx_description
1 polymer ?
#
loop_
_entity_poly.entity_id
_entity_poly.type
_entity_poly.pdbx_seq_one_letter_code
_entity_poly.pdbx_strand_id
1 'polypeptide(L)' 'IQFKDAVLKAVKTVDNSLTENDYDYFIEAKGEDWPIDITNDKTVAVQIEGKNNATGQTNAIDVKIKNS' A
#
# COMPACT_ATOMS: atom_id res chain seq x y z
N ILE A 1 0.39 7.50 10.34
CA ILE A 1 1.51 8.13 9.60
C ILE A 1 2.39 7.04 8.97
N GLN A 2 2.90 6.08 9.75
CA GLN A 2 3.76 4.98 9.27
C GLN A 2 3.22 4.18 8.06
N PHE A 3 1.92 3.88 8.03
CA PHE A 3 1.32 3.09 6.94
C PHE A 3 1.38 3.81 5.58
N LYS A 4 1.03 5.10 5.57
CA LYS A 4 0.95 5.92 4.37
C LYS A 4 2.33 6.09 3.72
N ASP A 5 3.36 6.30 4.55
CA ASP A 5 4.75 6.39 4.09
C ASP A 5 5.26 5.07 3.52
N ALA A 6 4.88 3.93 4.12
CA ALA A 6 5.24 2.60 3.63
C ALA A 6 4.61 2.31 2.27
N VAL A 7 3.32 2.67 2.08
CA VAL A 7 2.63 2.54 0.79
C VAL A 7 3.27 3.45 -0.26
N LEU A 8 3.48 4.74 0.04
CA LEU A 8 4.09 5.67 -0.89
C LEU A 8 5.50 5.21 -1.31
N LYS A 9 6.29 4.70 -0.36
CA LYS A 9 7.60 4.13 -0.66
C LYS A 9 7.50 2.94 -1.61
N ALA A 10 6.54 2.04 -1.40
CA ALA A 10 6.36 0.87 -2.25
C ALA A 10 5.84 1.24 -3.65
N VAL A 11 4.89 2.19 -3.75
CA VAL A 11 4.44 2.73 -5.05
C VAL A 11 5.61 3.33 -5.82
N LYS A 12 6.48 4.11 -5.14
CA LYS A 12 7.67 4.69 -5.76
C LYS A 12 8.72 3.69 -6.23
N THR A 13 8.70 2.45 -5.73
CA THR A 13 9.53 1.36 -6.30
C THR A 13 9.00 0.83 -7.62
N VAL A 14 7.69 0.97 -7.87
CA VAL A 14 7.06 0.65 -9.15
C VAL A 14 7.25 1.81 -10.13
N ASP A 15 6.87 3.02 -9.70
CA ASP A 15 7.04 4.25 -10.47
C ASP A 15 7.30 5.44 -9.53
N ASN A 16 8.51 5.98 -9.61
CA ASN A 16 8.97 7.06 -8.73
C ASN A 16 8.38 8.44 -9.07
N SER A 17 7.67 8.58 -10.19
CA SER A 17 6.96 9.81 -10.55
C SER A 17 5.62 9.95 -9.81
N LEU A 18 5.08 8.85 -9.28
CA LEU A 18 3.79 8.83 -8.60
C LEU A 18 3.83 9.52 -7.24
N THR A 19 2.78 10.28 -6.99
CA THR A 19 2.47 10.95 -5.73
C THR A 19 1.17 10.39 -5.16
N GLU A 20 0.88 10.70 -3.90
CA GLU A 20 -0.32 10.20 -3.20
C GLU A 20 -1.65 10.61 -3.87
N ASN A 21 -1.63 11.58 -4.79
CA ASN A 21 -2.82 12.02 -5.53
C ASN A 21 -3.08 11.19 -6.80
N ASP A 22 -2.09 10.41 -7.25
CA ASP A 22 -2.15 9.69 -8.53
C ASP A 22 -2.78 8.30 -8.40
N TYR A 23 -3.06 7.85 -7.17
CA TYR A 23 -3.64 6.54 -6.89
C TYR A 23 -4.61 6.56 -5.71
N ASP A 24 -5.48 5.57 -5.68
CA ASP A 24 -6.10 5.05 -4.48
C ASP A 24 -5.39 3.77 -4.06
N TYR A 25 -5.56 3.37 -2.80
CA TYR A 25 -5.07 2.08 -2.34
C TYR A 25 -6.07 1.44 -1.39
N PHE A 26 -6.18 0.12 -1.48
CA PHE A 26 -6.90 -0.71 -0.54
C PHE A 26 -5.94 -1.67 0.14
N ILE A 27 -6.22 -1.96 1.41
CA ILE A 27 -5.38 -2.80 2.24
C ILE A 27 -6.11 -4.11 2.44
N GLU A 28 -5.51 -5.20 1.98
CA GLU A 28 -5.98 -6.54 2.27
C GLU A 28 -5.15 -7.14 3.39
N ALA A 29 -5.84 -7.44 4.50
CA ALA A 29 -5.31 -8.26 5.56
C ALA A 29 -5.17 -9.69 5.02
N LYS A 30 -3.94 -10.14 4.77
CA LYS A 30 -3.71 -11.54 4.35
C LYS A 30 -3.98 -12.49 5.53
N GLY A 31 -5.24 -12.88 5.70
CA GLY A 31 -5.68 -13.85 6.69
C GLY A 31 -5.96 -13.29 8.10
N GLU A 32 -6.13 -11.98 8.25
CA GLU A 32 -6.52 -11.34 9.53
C GLU A 32 -7.82 -10.54 9.37
N ASP A 33 -8.61 -10.45 10.43
CA ASP A 33 -9.82 -9.60 10.44
C ASP A 33 -9.46 -8.13 10.68
N TRP A 34 -10.28 -7.22 10.15
CA TRP A 34 -10.16 -5.79 10.43
C TRP A 34 -10.63 -5.44 11.85
N PRO A 35 -9.94 -4.53 12.56
CA PRO A 35 -8.76 -3.78 12.13
C PRO A 35 -7.46 -4.59 12.24
N ILE A 36 -6.55 -4.39 11.27
CA ILE A 36 -5.21 -5.00 11.30
C ILE A 36 -4.45 -4.45 12.51
N ASP A 37 -4.03 -5.35 13.40
CA ASP A 37 -3.18 -5.02 14.54
C ASP A 37 -1.73 -4.78 14.10
N ILE A 38 -1.28 -3.53 14.19
CA ILE A 38 0.08 -3.08 13.85
C ILE A 38 1.01 -2.95 15.07
N THR A 39 0.66 -3.55 16.21
CA THR A 39 1.55 -3.62 17.40
C THR A 39 2.86 -4.35 17.15
N ASN A 40 2.97 -5.10 16.06
CA ASN A 40 4.20 -5.76 15.61
C ASN A 40 4.44 -5.48 14.12
N ASP A 41 5.66 -5.78 13.65
CA ASP A 41 5.97 -5.80 12.22
C ASP A 41 4.97 -6.72 11.47
N LYS A 42 4.33 -6.19 10.43
CA LYS A 42 3.34 -6.93 9.63
C LYS A 42 3.61 -6.77 8.15
N THR A 43 3.29 -7.80 7.39
CA THR A 43 3.25 -7.73 5.93
C THR A 43 1.79 -7.69 5.50
N VAL A 44 1.40 -6.66 4.76
CA VAL A 44 0.05 -6.50 4.22
C VAL A 44 0.10 -6.54 2.70
N ALA A 45 -0.99 -7.00 2.07
CA ALA A 45 -1.18 -6.75 0.66
C ALA A 45 -1.78 -5.35 0.50
N VAL A 46 -1.18 -4.55 -0.36
CA VAL A 46 -1.74 -3.27 -0.77
C VAL A 46 -2.07 -3.36 -2.24
N GLN A 47 -3.35 -3.20 -2.56
CA GLN A 47 -3.81 -3.06 -3.92
C GLN A 47 -3.76 -1.57 -4.27
N ILE A 48 -3.01 -1.22 -5.30
CA ILE A 48 -2.94 0.14 -5.82
C ILE A 48 -3.90 0.24 -7.01
N GLU A 49 -4.78 1.23 -6.99
CA GLU A 49 -5.69 1.55 -8.09
C GLU A 49 -5.35 2.93 -8.65
N GLY A 50 -4.95 3.00 -9.92
CA GLY A 50 -4.57 4.27 -10.54
C GLY A 50 -5.78 5.20 -10.69
N LYS A 51 -5.66 6.45 -10.21
CA LYS A 51 -6.61 7.51 -10.56
C LYS A 51 -6.27 8.00 -11.97
N ASN A 52 -7.25 8.05 -12.86
CA ASN A 52 -7.10 8.59 -14.23
C ASN A 52 -6.20 7.78 -15.20
N ASN A 53 -6.51 6.51 -15.45
CA ASN A 53 -5.90 5.72 -16.55
C ASN A 53 -4.36 5.55 -16.50
N ALA A 54 -3.66 5.98 -15.44
CA ALA A 54 -2.20 5.89 -15.36
C ALA A 54 -1.70 4.44 -15.36
N THR A 55 -2.49 3.51 -14.83
CA THR A 55 -2.43 2.07 -15.13
C THR A 55 -3.78 1.50 -14.75
N GLY A 56 -4.60 1.07 -15.71
CA GLY A 56 -5.87 0.38 -15.42
C GLY A 56 -5.68 -1.02 -14.82
N GLN A 57 -4.54 -1.30 -14.18
CA GLN A 57 -4.14 -2.59 -13.66
C GLN A 57 -3.88 -2.47 -12.16
N THR A 58 -4.76 -3.11 -11.39
CA THR A 58 -4.59 -3.29 -9.95
C THR A 58 -3.40 -4.22 -9.72
N ASN A 59 -2.32 -3.70 -9.14
CA ASN A 59 -1.17 -4.50 -8.72
C ASN A 59 -1.19 -4.64 -7.20
N ALA A 60 -1.26 -5.87 -6.72
CA ALA A 60 -1.05 -6.18 -5.31
C ALA A 60 0.45 -6.14 -5.03
N ILE A 61 0.86 -5.27 -4.12
CA ILE A 61 2.24 -5.19 -3.62
C ILE A 61 2.28 -5.58 -2.13
N ASP A 62 3.26 -6.40 -1.77
CA ASP A 62 3.46 -6.78 -0.37
C ASP A 62 4.28 -5.68 0.33
N VAL A 63 3.66 -5.03 1.31
CA VAL A 63 4.26 -3.93 2.07
C VAL A 63 4.53 -4.39 3.49
N LYS A 64 5.79 -4.27 3.92
CA LYS A 64 6.16 -4.48 5.31
C LYS A 64 6.00 -3.19 6.10
N ILE A 65 5.05 -3.17 7.02
CA ILE A 65 4.86 -2.10 8.00
C ILE A 65 5.71 -2.47 9.21
N LYS A 66 6.53 -1.53 9.67
CA LYS A 66 7.31 -1.70 10.89
C LYS A 66 6.66 -0.90 12.01
N ASN A 67 6.51 -1.52 13.18
CA ASN A 67 6.15 -0.79 14.38
C ASN A 67 7.43 -0.17 14.95
N SER A 68 7.61 1.14 14.77
CA SER A 68 8.71 1.92 15.34
C SER A 68 8.22 2.80 16.47
#